data_AF-A0A960T3L0-F1
#
_entry.id   AF-A0A960T3L0-F1
#
_cell.length_a   1.000
_cell.length_b   1.000
_cell.length_c   1.000
_cell.angle_alpha   90.00
_cell.angle_beta   90.00
_cell.angle_gamma   90.00
#
_symmetry.space_group_name_H-M   'P 1'
#
loop_
_entity.id
_entity.type
_entity.pdbx_description
1 polymer ?
#
loop_
_entity_poly.entity_id
_entity_poly.type
_entity_poly.pdbx_seq_one_letter_code
_entity_poly.pdbx_strand_id
1 'polypeptide(L)'
;MLVRRLLHFLAICLISLSVSAREALFTRDWRFHLGDVATAETPDFDDVSWRNLDLPHDWSIEGEFSPGHASGTGFLPGGTGWYRKTFKLPEDTAGKRVFLRFEGVYRNSTVWINGKLLGERPHGYIDFEYDLTPHLNQPGADNTVAVKVAREEVADSRWYPGTGIYRDVWLTVLDPVHVTRHGVFLTTPAVTDDIAEVNSTCEVVNQSAETAAVTISAEVRNADGKTVSAARTTRPLAAGASWQYPLYHPVPNPRRWDVDVPYLYQVMHRVS
;
A
#
# COMPACT_ATOMS: atom_id res chain seq x y z
N MET A 1 23.38 66.50 -6.36
CA MET A 1 23.81 65.13 -6.76
C MET A 1 23.21 64.13 -5.80
N LEU A 2 22.11 63.49 -6.20
CA LEU A 2 21.36 62.53 -5.40
C LEU A 2 21.89 61.11 -5.69
N VAL A 3 22.32 60.37 -4.67
CA VAL A 3 22.72 58.96 -4.79
C VAL A 3 21.51 58.09 -4.43
N ARG A 4 20.93 57.40 -5.42
CA ARG A 4 19.94 56.32 -5.21
C ARG A 4 20.67 54.98 -5.14
N ARG A 5 20.60 54.30 -3.99
CA ARG A 5 20.98 52.89 -3.85
C ARG A 5 19.77 52.02 -4.18
N LEU A 6 19.90 51.17 -5.20
CA LEU A 6 18.96 50.09 -5.50
C LEU A 6 19.40 48.83 -4.72
N LEU A 7 18.62 48.39 -3.74
CA LEU A 7 18.74 47.04 -3.19
C LEU A 7 17.94 46.08 -4.09
N HIS A 8 18.62 45.09 -4.68
CA HIS A 8 17.99 43.96 -5.34
C HIS A 8 17.67 42.90 -4.27
N PHE A 9 16.38 42.67 -4.04
CA PHE A 9 15.90 41.55 -3.24
C PHE A 9 15.97 40.28 -4.10
N LEU A 10 16.89 39.37 -3.78
CA LEU A 10 16.97 38.06 -4.39
C LEU A 10 15.93 37.16 -3.70
N ALA A 11 14.79 36.94 -4.36
CA ALA A 11 13.80 35.98 -3.89
C ALA A 11 14.34 34.56 -4.14
N ILE A 12 14.80 33.90 -3.08
CA ILE A 12 15.14 32.48 -3.10
C ILE A 12 13.81 31.71 -3.19
N CYS A 13 13.49 31.23 -4.40
CA CYS A 13 12.40 30.30 -4.61
C CYS A 13 12.85 28.94 -4.06
N LEU A 14 12.47 28.65 -2.81
CA LEU A 14 12.56 27.31 -2.23
C LEU A 14 11.62 26.42 -3.03
N ILE A 15 12.19 25.68 -3.99
CA ILE A 15 11.51 24.53 -4.59
C ILE A 15 11.44 23.51 -3.46
N SER A 16 10.30 23.45 -2.77
CA SER A 16 10.00 22.30 -1.92
C SER A 16 9.90 21.08 -2.84
N LEU A 17 10.94 20.24 -2.81
CA LEU A 17 10.81 18.87 -3.27
C LEU A 17 9.79 18.20 -2.35
N SER A 18 8.51 18.24 -2.72
CA SER A 18 7.52 17.37 -2.11
C SER A 18 7.88 15.95 -2.52
N VAL A 19 8.51 15.21 -1.60
CA VAL A 19 8.69 13.77 -1.73
C VAL A 19 7.29 13.17 -1.72
N SER A 20 6.83 12.69 -2.87
CA SER A 20 5.50 12.08 -2.99
C SER A 20 5.40 10.83 -2.11
N ALA A 21 4.15 10.42 -1.84
CA ALA A 21 3.86 9.06 -1.42
C ALA A 21 4.68 8.07 -2.27
N ARG A 22 5.39 7.16 -1.60
CA ARG A 22 6.20 6.12 -2.25
C ARG A 22 5.60 4.78 -1.91
N GLU A 23 4.85 4.21 -2.85
CA GLU A 23 4.42 2.82 -2.82
C GLU A 23 5.38 2.01 -3.69
N ALA A 24 5.92 0.91 -3.13
CA ALA A 24 6.87 0.05 -3.82
C ALA A 24 6.50 -1.42 -3.64
N LEU A 25 6.62 -2.18 -4.72
CA LEU A 25 6.56 -3.64 -4.65
C LEU A 25 7.64 -4.16 -3.69
N PHE A 26 7.20 -4.94 -2.72
CA PHE A 26 8.01 -5.50 -1.65
C PHE A 26 8.09 -7.03 -1.79
N THR A 27 8.23 -7.49 -3.04
CA THR A 27 8.10 -8.91 -3.42
C THR A 27 9.44 -9.63 -3.60
N ARG A 28 10.54 -8.91 -3.84
CA ARG A 28 11.84 -9.54 -4.13
C ARG A 28 12.60 -9.95 -2.87
N ASP A 29 13.48 -10.94 -2.98
CA ASP A 29 14.48 -11.32 -1.96
C ASP A 29 13.87 -11.64 -0.58
N TRP A 30 12.90 -12.53 -0.55
CA TRP A 30 12.35 -13.13 0.67
C TRP A 30 13.04 -14.44 0.99
N ARG A 31 13.20 -14.73 2.27
CA ARG A 31 13.65 -16.02 2.81
C ARG A 31 12.42 -16.86 3.17
N PHE A 32 12.43 -18.13 2.79
CA PHE A 32 11.33 -19.06 3.06
C PHE A 32 11.82 -20.37 3.68
N HIS A 33 11.04 -20.86 4.64
CA HIS A 33 11.21 -22.17 5.26
C HIS A 33 9.86 -22.88 5.40
N LEU A 34 9.77 -24.11 4.90
CA LEU A 34 8.62 -24.98 5.12
C LEU A 34 8.86 -25.80 6.39
N GLY A 35 7.96 -25.65 7.37
CA GLY A 35 8.10 -26.17 8.73
C GLY A 35 7.95 -25.06 9.76
N ASP A 36 7.49 -25.42 10.97
CA ASP A 36 7.43 -24.46 12.07
C ASP A 36 8.80 -24.30 12.74
N VAL A 37 9.20 -23.06 12.99
CA VAL A 37 10.52 -22.72 13.52
C VAL A 37 10.35 -21.84 14.75
N ALA A 38 10.92 -22.27 15.87
CA ALA A 38 10.89 -21.49 17.09
C ALA A 38 11.70 -20.19 16.92
N THR A 39 11.20 -19.09 17.49
CA THR A 39 11.87 -17.77 17.52
C THR A 39 12.13 -17.13 16.16
N ALA A 40 11.54 -17.67 15.07
CA ALA A 40 11.71 -17.14 13.71
C ALA A 40 11.12 -15.72 13.53
N GLU A 41 10.37 -15.21 14.50
CA GLU A 41 9.91 -13.82 14.55
C GLU A 41 10.98 -12.83 15.05
N THR A 42 12.01 -13.32 15.74
CA THR A 42 13.03 -12.45 16.38
C THR A 42 13.97 -11.83 15.34
N PRO A 43 14.46 -10.59 15.57
CA PRO A 43 15.32 -9.90 14.62
C PRO A 43 16.66 -10.62 14.40
N ASP A 44 17.23 -11.21 15.45
CA ASP A 44 18.56 -11.84 15.43
C ASP A 44 18.55 -13.31 14.98
N PHE A 45 17.39 -13.84 14.57
CA PHE A 45 17.30 -15.20 14.04
C PHE A 45 18.08 -15.34 12.73
N ASP A 46 18.98 -16.34 12.67
CA ASP A 46 19.76 -16.66 11.48
C ASP A 46 18.96 -17.46 10.45
N ASP A 47 18.53 -16.79 9.39
CA ASP A 47 17.78 -17.35 8.27
C ASP A 47 18.64 -17.60 7.02
N VAL A 48 19.98 -17.57 7.13
CA VAL A 48 20.87 -17.69 5.96
C VAL A 48 20.67 -18.99 5.17
N SER A 49 20.27 -20.05 5.86
CA SER A 49 19.99 -21.39 5.31
C SER A 49 18.61 -21.50 4.66
N TRP A 50 17.75 -20.50 4.82
CA TRP A 50 16.41 -20.49 4.24
C TRP A 50 16.49 -20.20 2.74
N ARG A 51 15.53 -20.77 1.99
CA ARG A 51 15.45 -20.61 0.53
C ARG A 51 15.19 -19.14 0.20
N ASN A 52 15.99 -18.57 -0.70
CA ASN A 52 15.73 -17.25 -1.26
C ASN A 52 14.72 -17.37 -2.41
N LEU A 53 13.68 -16.53 -2.41
CA LEU A 53 12.67 -16.49 -3.45
C LEU A 53 12.03 -15.10 -3.58
N ASP A 54 11.28 -14.91 -4.66
CA ASP A 54 10.45 -13.74 -4.87
C ASP A 54 8.96 -14.13 -4.72
N LEU A 55 8.15 -13.18 -4.27
CA LEU A 55 6.68 -13.28 -4.20
C LEU A 55 6.07 -12.87 -5.55
N PRO A 56 4.85 -13.34 -5.88
CA PRO A 56 3.99 -14.24 -5.12
C PRO A 56 4.53 -15.68 -5.02
N HIS A 57 4.27 -16.34 -3.91
CA HIS A 57 4.71 -17.70 -3.64
C HIS A 57 3.60 -18.58 -3.07
N ASP A 58 3.37 -19.71 -3.73
CA ASP A 58 2.51 -20.81 -3.29
C ASP A 58 3.38 -22.05 -3.12
N TRP A 59 3.63 -22.50 -1.89
CA TRP A 59 4.50 -23.66 -1.66
C TRP A 59 3.77 -24.99 -1.85
N SER A 60 2.43 -24.99 -1.81
CA SER A 60 1.66 -26.23 -1.94
C SER A 60 1.84 -26.86 -3.32
N ILE A 61 1.98 -26.05 -4.37
CA ILE A 61 2.13 -26.52 -5.74
C ILE A 61 3.48 -27.20 -6.00
N GLU A 62 4.45 -26.98 -5.11
CA GLU A 62 5.78 -27.61 -5.17
C GLU A 62 5.79 -28.99 -4.48
N GLY A 63 4.72 -29.34 -3.75
CA GLY A 63 4.60 -30.59 -3.02
C GLY A 63 4.15 -31.78 -3.87
N GLU A 64 4.23 -32.98 -3.29
CA GLU A 64 3.76 -34.19 -3.93
C GLU A 64 2.24 -34.34 -3.85
N PHE A 65 1.63 -34.74 -4.97
CA PHE A 65 0.24 -35.16 -4.98
C PHE A 65 0.10 -36.49 -4.23
N SER A 66 -0.87 -36.58 -3.31
CA SER A 66 -1.11 -37.81 -2.55
C SER A 66 -2.60 -38.05 -2.30
N PRO A 67 -3.09 -39.31 -2.42
CA PRO A 67 -4.46 -39.64 -2.04
C PRO A 67 -4.75 -39.45 -0.55
N GLY A 68 -3.71 -39.27 0.28
CA GLY A 68 -3.85 -38.92 1.70
C GLY A 68 -4.18 -37.44 1.95
N HIS A 69 -4.02 -36.57 0.95
CA HIS A 69 -4.44 -35.16 1.02
C HIS A 69 -5.91 -34.99 0.63
N ALA A 70 -6.49 -33.84 0.95
CA ALA A 70 -7.91 -33.59 0.71
C ALA A 70 -8.21 -33.42 -0.80
N SER A 71 -9.21 -34.15 -1.30
CA SER A 71 -9.61 -34.10 -2.71
C SER A 71 -10.15 -32.73 -3.14
N GLY A 72 -10.92 -32.07 -2.26
CA GLY A 72 -11.49 -30.74 -2.50
C GLY A 72 -10.44 -29.65 -2.73
N THR A 73 -9.21 -29.87 -2.25
CA THR A 73 -8.09 -28.94 -2.39
C THR A 73 -7.00 -29.51 -3.28
N GLY A 74 -7.35 -30.42 -4.20
CA GLY A 74 -6.47 -30.87 -5.28
C GLY A 74 -5.40 -31.89 -4.88
N PHE A 75 -5.58 -32.60 -3.76
CA PHE A 75 -4.64 -33.63 -3.28
C PHE A 75 -3.21 -33.12 -3.02
N LEU A 76 -3.05 -31.84 -2.68
CA LEU A 76 -1.77 -31.21 -2.36
C LEU A 76 -1.66 -30.88 -0.86
N PRO A 77 -0.44 -30.83 -0.31
CA PRO A 77 -0.20 -30.57 1.11
C PRO A 77 -0.46 -29.09 1.47
N GLY A 78 -0.58 -28.83 2.77
CA GLY A 78 -0.53 -27.48 3.36
C GLY A 78 0.62 -27.38 4.35
N GLY A 79 0.29 -27.22 5.64
CA GLY A 79 1.23 -27.16 6.75
C GLY A 79 1.56 -25.73 7.18
N THR A 80 2.60 -25.60 7.99
CA THR A 80 3.14 -24.32 8.47
C THR A 80 4.39 -23.94 7.69
N GLY A 81 4.46 -22.69 7.26
CA GLY A 81 5.65 -22.11 6.62
C GLY A 81 5.94 -20.71 7.15
N TRP A 82 7.20 -20.32 7.04
CA TRP A 82 7.68 -19.01 7.45
C TRP A 82 8.32 -18.26 6.29
N TYR A 83 8.06 -16.96 6.23
CA TYR A 83 8.74 -16.01 5.37
C TYR A 83 9.45 -14.96 6.21
N ARG A 84 10.66 -14.57 5.81
CA ARG A 84 11.42 -13.49 6.42
C ARG A 84 11.99 -12.55 5.37
N LYS A 85 12.05 -11.27 5.70
CA LYS A 85 12.68 -10.26 4.85
C LYS A 85 13.32 -9.17 5.68
N THR A 86 14.62 -8.98 5.47
CA THR A 86 15.39 -7.85 6.01
C THR A 86 15.47 -6.73 4.98
N PHE A 87 15.31 -5.49 5.43
CA PHE A 87 15.36 -4.30 4.59
C PHE A 87 15.80 -3.07 5.39
N LYS A 88 16.26 -2.05 4.68
CA LYS A 88 16.63 -0.75 5.24
C LYS A 88 15.75 0.34 4.66
N LEU A 89 15.35 1.26 5.52
CA LEU A 89 14.67 2.48 5.08
C LEU A 89 15.69 3.57 4.77
N PRO A 90 15.52 4.34 3.67
CA PRO A 90 16.39 5.45 3.35
C PRO A 90 16.21 6.64 4.33
N GLU A 91 17.22 7.49 4.45
CA GLU A 91 17.23 8.65 5.38
C GLU A 91 16.03 9.60 5.18
N ASP A 92 15.53 9.72 3.95
CA ASP A 92 14.38 10.57 3.61
C ASP A 92 13.03 10.05 4.13
N THR A 93 13.01 8.90 4.83
CA THR A 93 11.80 8.39 5.51
C THR A 93 11.70 8.82 6.97
N ALA A 94 12.67 9.57 7.51
CA ALA A 94 12.60 10.07 8.87
C ALA A 94 11.31 10.86 9.12
N GLY A 95 10.56 10.50 10.17
CA GLY A 95 9.29 11.15 10.53
C GLY A 95 8.10 10.83 9.61
N LYS A 96 8.27 9.97 8.60
CA LYS A 96 7.18 9.51 7.73
C LYS A 96 6.43 8.32 8.35
N ARG A 97 5.27 8.01 7.78
CA ARG A 97 4.48 6.80 8.08
C ARG A 97 4.88 5.70 7.13
N VAL A 98 5.05 4.48 7.65
CA VAL A 98 5.45 3.32 6.85
C VAL A 98 4.46 2.19 7.09
N PHE A 99 3.87 1.71 6.00
CA PHE A 99 2.85 0.66 6.02
C PHE A 99 3.31 -0.55 5.21
N LEU A 100 2.93 -1.73 5.69
CA LEU A 100 3.14 -3.00 4.99
C LEU A 100 1.79 -3.59 4.63
N ARG A 101 1.52 -3.72 3.33
CA ARG A 101 0.27 -4.27 2.80
C ARG A 101 0.50 -5.64 2.16
N PHE A 102 -0.37 -6.58 2.49
CA PHE A 102 -0.48 -7.87 1.81
C PHE A 102 -1.79 -7.92 1.04
N GLU A 103 -1.75 -8.26 -0.25
CA GLU A 103 -2.97 -8.42 -1.06
C GLU A 103 -3.68 -9.76 -0.84
N GLY A 104 -2.98 -10.72 -0.23
CA GLY A 104 -3.53 -12.03 0.14
C GLY A 104 -2.45 -12.96 0.66
N VAL A 105 -2.75 -13.64 1.77
CA VAL A 105 -1.91 -14.69 2.35
C VAL A 105 -2.81 -15.85 2.74
N TYR A 106 -2.67 -16.99 2.10
CA TYR A 106 -3.51 -18.16 2.37
C TYR A 106 -2.75 -19.14 3.27
N ARG A 107 -3.08 -19.29 4.54
CA ARG A 107 -4.04 -18.53 5.37
C ARG A 107 -3.58 -18.55 6.82
N ASN A 108 -4.37 -17.96 7.73
CA ASN A 108 -4.03 -17.87 9.16
C ASN A 108 -2.62 -17.31 9.34
N SER A 109 -2.34 -16.17 8.70
CA SER A 109 -1.03 -15.56 8.75
C SER A 109 -0.85 -14.74 10.02
N THR A 110 0.33 -14.81 10.62
CA THR A 110 0.75 -13.93 11.72
C THR A 110 1.98 -13.15 11.26
N VAL A 111 2.00 -11.84 11.52
CA VAL A 111 3.03 -10.94 11.01
C VAL A 111 3.73 -10.21 12.15
N TRP A 112 5.06 -10.13 12.06
CA TRP A 112 5.92 -9.38 12.98
C TRP A 112 6.84 -8.43 12.24
N ILE A 113 7.25 -7.37 12.93
CA ILE A 113 8.35 -6.49 12.55
C ILE A 113 9.30 -6.37 13.73
N ASN A 114 10.58 -6.66 13.54
CA ASN A 114 11.60 -6.58 14.59
C ASN A 114 11.21 -7.33 15.89
N GLY A 115 10.59 -8.51 15.76
CA GLY A 115 10.08 -9.30 16.89
C GLY A 115 8.80 -8.77 17.55
N LYS A 116 8.23 -7.65 17.08
CA LYS A 116 6.95 -7.11 17.56
C LYS A 116 5.80 -7.62 16.71
N LEU A 117 4.80 -8.22 17.36
CA LEU A 117 3.59 -8.70 16.71
C LEU A 117 2.79 -7.52 16.16
N LEU A 118 2.49 -7.57 14.85
CA LEU A 118 1.61 -6.61 14.18
C LEU A 118 0.16 -7.10 14.18
N GLY A 119 -0.04 -8.41 14.01
CA GLY A 119 -1.36 -9.01 14.12
C GLY A 119 -1.48 -10.34 13.38
N GLU A 120 -2.72 -10.83 13.36
CA GLU A 120 -3.11 -12.10 12.76
C GLU A 120 -4.21 -11.89 11.73
N ARG A 121 -4.20 -12.71 10.67
CA ARG A 121 -5.19 -12.69 9.61
C ARG A 121 -5.66 -14.10 9.26
N PRO A 122 -6.85 -14.52 9.75
CA PRO A 122 -7.39 -15.86 9.46
C PRO A 122 -7.79 -16.06 7.99
N HIS A 123 -8.34 -15.02 7.36
CA HIS A 123 -8.94 -15.12 6.02
C HIS A 123 -7.91 -14.91 4.90
N GLY A 124 -7.83 -15.84 3.95
CA GLY A 124 -6.76 -15.86 2.96
C GLY A 124 -6.94 -15.00 1.70
N TYR A 125 -8.11 -14.39 1.48
CA TYR A 125 -8.42 -13.71 0.20
C TYR A 125 -8.53 -12.20 0.25
N ILE A 126 -8.63 -11.61 1.44
CA ILE A 126 -8.89 -10.17 1.60
C ILE A 126 -7.59 -9.51 2.02
N ASP A 127 -7.23 -8.43 1.34
CA ASP A 127 -6.07 -7.62 1.66
C ASP A 127 -6.08 -7.07 3.10
N PHE A 128 -4.89 -6.76 3.61
CA PHE A 128 -4.70 -6.16 4.92
C PHE A 128 -3.41 -5.35 4.96
N GLU A 129 -3.35 -4.41 5.90
CA GLU A 129 -2.23 -3.49 6.06
C GLU A 129 -1.90 -3.33 7.54
N TYR A 130 -0.62 -3.20 7.85
CA TYR A 130 -0.11 -2.87 9.18
C TYR A 130 0.73 -1.61 9.13
N ASP A 131 0.58 -0.78 10.16
CA ASP A 131 1.45 0.36 10.40
C ASP A 131 2.74 -0.12 11.08
N LEU A 132 3.86 -0.03 10.36
CA LEU A 132 5.17 -0.40 10.87
C LEU A 132 5.80 0.71 11.72
N THR A 133 5.36 1.95 11.53
CA THR A 133 6.00 3.17 12.06
C THR A 133 6.43 3.07 13.53
N PRO A 134 5.61 2.55 14.47
CA PRO A 134 5.98 2.48 15.88
C PRO A 134 7.09 1.48 16.24
N HIS A 135 7.47 0.60 15.30
CA HIS A 135 8.33 -0.56 15.56
C HIS A 135 9.57 -0.60 14.66
N LEU A 136 9.73 0.38 13.77
CA LEU A 136 10.89 0.50 12.90
C LEU A 136 12.11 1.00 13.66
N ASN A 137 13.26 0.48 13.27
CA ASN A 137 14.55 1.05 13.64
C ASN A 137 14.78 2.37 12.90
N GLN A 138 15.80 3.12 13.32
CA GLN A 138 16.19 4.37 12.66
C GLN A 138 16.51 4.12 11.17
N PRO A 139 16.31 5.12 10.29
CA PRO A 139 16.76 5.04 8.91
C PRO A 139 18.21 4.55 8.79
N GLY A 140 18.49 3.76 7.74
CA GLY A 140 19.78 3.10 7.53
C GLY A 140 20.04 1.85 8.39
N ALA A 141 19.29 1.61 9.46
CA ALA A 141 19.35 0.38 10.24
C ALA A 141 18.51 -0.74 9.61
N ASP A 142 18.90 -1.99 9.86
CA ASP A 142 18.16 -3.16 9.40
C ASP A 142 16.81 -3.28 10.13
N ASN A 143 15.79 -3.66 9.38
CA ASN A 143 14.47 -4.01 9.87
C ASN A 143 14.12 -5.39 9.30
N THR A 144 13.49 -6.25 10.10
CA THR A 144 13.13 -7.60 9.69
C THR A 144 11.63 -7.84 9.85
N VAL A 145 10.95 -8.13 8.74
CA VAL A 145 9.60 -8.68 8.73
C VAL A 145 9.68 -10.19 8.82
N ALA A 146 8.84 -10.78 9.67
CA ALA A 146 8.60 -12.21 9.70
C ALA A 146 7.10 -12.49 9.51
N VAL A 147 6.77 -13.51 8.73
CA VAL A 147 5.39 -13.94 8.46
C VAL A 147 5.31 -15.45 8.67
N LYS A 148 4.50 -15.88 9.63
CA LYS A 148 4.10 -17.28 9.77
C LYS A 148 2.80 -17.48 9.02
N VAL A 149 2.69 -18.57 8.27
CA VAL A 149 1.47 -18.98 7.58
C VAL A 149 1.16 -20.41 8.00
N ALA A 150 -0.01 -20.67 8.59
CA ALA A 150 -0.37 -21.96 9.16
C ALA A 150 -1.66 -22.52 8.55
N ARG A 151 -1.52 -23.51 7.67
CA ARG A 151 -2.62 -24.22 7.03
C ARG A 151 -2.53 -25.72 7.33
N GLU A 152 -2.67 -26.07 8.60
CA GLU A 152 -2.67 -27.46 9.06
C GLU A 152 -3.92 -28.23 8.59
N GLU A 153 -5.08 -27.57 8.55
CA GLU A 153 -6.30 -28.13 7.99
C GLU A 153 -6.31 -27.94 6.46
N VAL A 154 -6.02 -29.01 5.72
CA VAL A 154 -5.98 -28.99 4.24
C VAL A 154 -7.34 -29.19 3.57
N ALA A 155 -8.37 -29.59 4.32
CA ALA A 155 -9.75 -29.78 3.84
C ALA A 155 -10.63 -28.53 4.02
N ASP A 156 -10.01 -27.35 3.99
CA ASP A 156 -10.61 -26.06 4.35
C ASP A 156 -11.21 -25.26 3.18
N SER A 157 -11.22 -25.85 1.98
CA SER A 157 -11.77 -25.24 0.76
C SER A 157 -12.37 -26.30 -0.18
N ARG A 158 -13.30 -25.87 -1.05
CA ARG A 158 -13.89 -26.71 -2.11
C ARG A 158 -13.11 -26.68 -3.43
N TRP A 159 -12.07 -25.87 -3.51
CA TRP A 159 -11.13 -25.78 -4.63
C TRP A 159 -9.71 -25.59 -4.09
N TYR A 160 -8.70 -25.88 -4.92
CA TYR A 160 -7.30 -25.62 -4.58
C TYR A 160 -7.05 -24.13 -4.29
N PRO A 161 -6.69 -23.75 -3.04
CA PRO A 161 -6.47 -22.36 -2.69
C PRO A 161 -4.99 -21.94 -2.72
N GLY A 162 -4.07 -22.90 -2.85
CA GLY A 162 -2.64 -22.70 -2.57
C GLY A 162 -2.32 -22.51 -1.09
N THR A 163 -1.05 -22.33 -0.76
CA THR A 163 -0.61 -21.94 0.59
C THR A 163 0.59 -21.00 0.53
N GLY A 164 0.52 -19.87 1.23
CA GLY A 164 1.59 -18.87 1.29
C GLY A 164 1.17 -17.45 0.98
N ILE A 165 2.16 -16.60 0.74
CA ILE A 165 1.97 -15.20 0.30
C ILE A 165 1.83 -15.21 -1.22
N TYR A 166 0.64 -15.58 -1.69
CA TYR A 166 0.35 -15.85 -3.11
C TYR A 166 -0.04 -14.61 -3.93
N ARG A 167 0.00 -13.41 -3.32
CA ARG A 167 -0.20 -12.11 -4.00
C ARG A 167 0.87 -11.11 -3.58
N ASP A 168 0.84 -9.95 -4.24
CA ASP A 168 1.82 -8.90 -4.02
C ASP A 168 1.81 -8.38 -2.58
N VAL A 169 3.00 -7.95 -2.16
CA VAL A 169 3.24 -7.24 -0.92
C VAL A 169 3.77 -5.87 -1.27
N TRP A 170 3.31 -4.85 -0.57
CA TRP A 170 3.67 -3.45 -0.82
C TRP A 170 4.20 -2.81 0.45
N LEU A 171 5.26 -2.01 0.28
CA LEU A 171 5.76 -1.11 1.31
C LEU A 171 5.43 0.32 0.91
N THR A 172 4.65 1.00 1.74
CA THR A 172 4.14 2.35 1.45
C THR A 172 4.69 3.34 2.46
N VAL A 173 5.32 4.40 1.97
CA VAL A 173 5.84 5.50 2.78
C VAL A 173 5.06 6.77 2.47
N LEU A 174 4.46 7.37 3.51
CA LEU A 174 3.56 8.53 3.42
C LEU A 174 4.00 9.63 4.37
N ASP A 175 3.74 10.89 4.02
CA ASP A 175 3.84 11.98 4.99
C ASP A 175 2.79 11.82 6.11
N PRO A 176 2.99 12.42 7.30
CA PRO A 176 2.01 12.34 8.38
C PRO A 176 0.61 12.84 7.99
N VAL A 177 0.52 13.76 7.03
CA VAL A 177 -0.74 14.18 6.41
C VAL A 177 -0.85 13.51 5.04
N HIS A 178 -1.77 12.56 4.90
CA HIS A 178 -1.90 11.75 3.69
C HIS A 178 -3.33 11.25 3.47
N VAL A 179 -3.60 10.80 2.24
CA VAL A 179 -4.85 10.14 1.86
C VAL A 179 -4.94 8.79 2.57
N THR A 180 -6.05 8.49 3.23
CA THR A 180 -6.23 7.19 3.89
C THR A 180 -6.32 6.04 2.87
N ARG A 181 -5.92 4.84 3.28
CA ARG A 181 -6.10 3.63 2.46
C ARG A 181 -7.59 3.46 2.15
N HIS A 182 -7.91 3.23 0.86
CA HIS A 182 -9.29 3.18 0.36
C HIS A 182 -10.11 4.46 0.61
N GLY A 183 -9.44 5.59 0.89
CA GLY A 183 -10.09 6.87 1.19
C GLY A 183 -10.63 7.62 -0.03
N VAL A 184 -10.34 7.15 -1.25
CA VAL A 184 -10.84 7.77 -2.48
C VAL A 184 -12.02 6.98 -3.02
N PHE A 185 -13.12 7.68 -3.29
CA PHE A 185 -14.28 7.10 -3.94
C PHE A 185 -14.78 8.02 -5.06
N LEU A 186 -15.10 7.42 -6.20
CA LEU A 186 -15.49 8.11 -7.43
C LEU A 186 -16.88 7.65 -7.85
N THR A 187 -17.73 8.58 -8.28
CA THR A 187 -19.04 8.28 -8.86
C THR A 187 -19.30 9.15 -10.08
N THR A 188 -20.12 8.65 -11.00
CA THR A 188 -20.57 9.39 -12.18
C THR A 188 -22.10 9.46 -12.21
N PRO A 189 -22.72 10.32 -11.39
CA PRO A 189 -24.18 10.31 -11.19
C PRO A 189 -24.98 10.64 -12.45
N ALA A 190 -24.39 11.38 -13.40
CA ALA A 190 -24.99 11.69 -14.69
C ALA A 190 -23.94 11.62 -15.80
N VAL A 191 -24.28 10.94 -16.90
CA VAL A 191 -23.41 10.78 -18.07
C VAL A 191 -24.27 10.94 -19.33
N THR A 192 -24.01 11.98 -20.12
CA THR A 192 -24.60 12.23 -21.44
C THR A 192 -23.51 12.22 -22.52
N ASP A 193 -23.86 12.52 -23.77
CA ASP A 193 -22.87 12.64 -24.85
C ASP A 193 -22.06 13.95 -24.72
N ASP A 194 -22.66 14.99 -24.12
CA ASP A 194 -22.06 16.31 -23.97
C ASP A 194 -21.25 16.46 -22.68
N ILE A 195 -21.65 15.78 -21.59
CA ILE A 195 -21.01 15.92 -20.28
C ILE A 195 -21.14 14.66 -19.42
N ALA A 196 -20.08 14.33 -18.69
CA ALA A 196 -20.14 13.46 -17.53
C ALA A 196 -19.90 14.29 -16.26
N GLU A 197 -20.81 14.14 -15.29
CA GLU A 197 -20.59 14.60 -13.93
C GLU A 197 -19.74 13.58 -13.20
N VAL A 198 -18.54 13.95 -12.76
CA VAL A 198 -17.68 13.08 -11.96
C VAL A 198 -17.54 13.67 -10.57
N ASN A 199 -17.98 12.93 -9.56
CA ASN A 199 -17.80 13.28 -8.15
C ASN A 199 -16.67 12.43 -7.58
N SER A 200 -15.78 13.06 -6.80
CA SER A 200 -14.79 12.34 -6.01
C SER A 200 -14.87 12.74 -4.55
N THR A 201 -14.83 11.80 -3.63
CA THR A 201 -14.45 12.04 -2.24
C THR A 201 -13.02 11.56 -2.02
N CYS A 202 -12.25 12.30 -1.23
CA CYS A 202 -10.90 11.94 -0.83
C CYS A 202 -10.78 12.12 0.68
N GLU A 203 -10.66 11.03 1.43
CA GLU A 203 -10.39 11.06 2.86
C GLU A 203 -8.90 11.28 3.12
N VAL A 204 -8.60 12.27 3.95
CA VAL A 204 -7.23 12.61 4.36
C VAL A 204 -7.18 12.60 5.87
N VAL A 205 -6.12 12.01 6.41
CA VAL A 205 -5.82 12.00 7.84
C VAL A 205 -4.63 12.89 8.13
N ASN A 206 -4.67 13.58 9.27
CA ASN A 206 -3.53 14.30 9.83
C ASN A 206 -3.01 13.52 11.05
N GLN A 207 -1.95 12.75 10.86
CA GLN A 207 -1.26 12.03 11.94
C GLN A 207 -0.04 12.80 12.49
N SER A 208 0.08 14.10 12.18
CA SER A 208 1.08 14.97 12.82
C SER A 208 0.62 15.44 14.20
N ALA A 209 1.51 16.10 14.93
CA ALA A 209 1.22 16.65 16.26
C ALA A 209 0.45 17.97 16.24
N GLU A 210 0.30 18.61 15.07
CA GLU A 210 -0.25 19.96 14.95
C GLU A 210 -1.41 20.02 13.95
N THR A 211 -2.21 21.09 14.04
CA THR A 211 -3.22 21.39 13.02
C THR A 211 -2.51 21.81 11.72
N ALA A 212 -2.88 21.18 10.61
CA ALA A 212 -2.35 21.50 9.29
C ALA A 212 -3.42 22.17 8.41
N ALA A 213 -3.04 23.18 7.62
CA ALA A 213 -3.89 23.68 6.55
C ALA A 213 -3.76 22.76 5.33
N VAL A 214 -4.73 21.87 5.12
CA VAL A 214 -4.68 20.82 4.10
C VAL A 214 -5.40 21.28 2.85
N THR A 215 -4.71 21.25 1.71
CA THR A 215 -5.28 21.44 0.39
C THR A 215 -5.36 20.11 -0.33
N ILE A 216 -6.54 19.79 -0.85
CA ILE A 216 -6.74 18.70 -1.80
C ILE A 216 -6.97 19.30 -3.17
N SER A 217 -6.12 18.90 -4.11
CA SER A 217 -6.33 19.13 -5.54
C SER A 217 -6.56 17.80 -6.23
N ALA A 218 -7.43 17.79 -7.23
CA ALA A 218 -7.65 16.60 -8.03
C ALA A 218 -7.78 16.98 -9.51
N GLU A 219 -7.12 16.20 -10.36
CA GLU A 219 -7.13 16.34 -11.82
C GLU A 219 -7.72 15.09 -12.44
N VAL A 220 -8.73 15.25 -13.30
CA VAL A 220 -9.21 14.18 -14.18
C VAL A 220 -8.40 14.23 -15.46
N ARG A 221 -7.71 13.14 -15.78
CA ARG A 221 -6.86 12.98 -16.97
C ARG A 221 -7.45 11.96 -17.92
N ASN A 222 -7.42 12.27 -19.20
CA ASN A 222 -7.82 11.35 -20.27
C ASN A 222 -6.72 10.29 -20.51
N ALA A 223 -6.96 9.35 -21.42
CA ALA A 223 -6.00 8.28 -21.73
C ALA A 223 -4.64 8.76 -22.28
N ASP A 224 -4.58 9.99 -22.83
CA ASP A 224 -3.34 10.62 -23.30
C ASP A 224 -2.60 11.37 -22.17
N GLY A 225 -3.13 11.32 -20.93
CA GLY A 225 -2.59 12.05 -19.78
C GLY A 225 -2.97 13.53 -19.73
N LYS A 226 -3.81 14.03 -20.65
CA LYS A 226 -4.27 15.42 -20.67
C LYS A 226 -5.32 15.65 -19.60
N THR A 227 -5.13 16.68 -18.77
CA THR A 227 -6.14 17.14 -17.81
C THR A 227 -7.36 17.70 -18.55
N VAL A 228 -8.53 17.10 -18.28
CA VAL A 228 -9.83 17.49 -18.86
C VAL A 228 -10.75 18.16 -17.86
N SER A 229 -10.46 18.01 -16.56
CA SER A 229 -11.16 18.68 -15.46
C SER A 229 -10.26 18.76 -14.23
N ALA A 230 -10.42 19.77 -13.39
CA ALA A 230 -9.66 19.91 -12.16
C ALA A 230 -10.44 20.69 -11.10
N ALA A 231 -10.25 20.30 -9.84
CA ALA A 231 -10.84 20.98 -8.69
C ALA A 231 -9.86 21.04 -7.52
N ARG A 232 -10.03 22.03 -6.63
CA ARG A 232 -9.26 22.13 -5.38
C ARG A 232 -10.11 22.69 -4.25
N THR A 233 -9.78 22.29 -3.03
CA THR A 233 -10.36 22.83 -1.80
C THR A 233 -9.32 22.80 -0.67
N THR A 234 -9.44 23.71 0.28
CA THR A 234 -8.49 23.86 1.40
C THR A 234 -9.26 23.95 2.72
N ARG A 235 -8.77 23.27 3.75
CA ARG A 235 -9.35 23.31 5.10
C ARG A 235 -8.29 23.09 6.19
N PRO A 236 -8.37 23.75 7.35
CA PRO A 236 -7.63 23.29 8.53
C PRO A 236 -8.10 21.89 8.97
N LEU A 237 -7.15 21.00 9.24
CA LEU A 237 -7.37 19.65 9.76
C LEU A 237 -6.58 19.49 11.06
N ALA A 238 -7.29 19.30 12.17
CA ALA A 238 -6.68 19.16 13.50
C ALA A 238 -5.78 17.92 13.58
N ALA A 239 -4.82 17.94 14.52
CA ALA A 239 -3.99 16.78 14.83
C ALA A 239 -4.86 15.56 15.20
N GLY A 240 -4.56 14.40 14.61
CA GLY A 240 -5.29 13.14 14.79
C GLY A 240 -6.65 13.05 14.07
N ALA A 241 -7.10 14.11 13.39
CA ALA A 241 -8.39 14.11 12.70
C ALA A 241 -8.28 13.57 11.26
N SER A 242 -9.39 13.03 10.75
CA SER A 242 -9.59 12.79 9.31
C SER A 242 -10.75 13.62 8.75
N TRP A 243 -10.75 13.83 7.44
CA TRP A 243 -11.85 14.50 6.74
C TRP A 243 -11.99 14.00 5.31
N GLN A 244 -13.24 13.85 4.86
CA GLN A 244 -13.59 13.54 3.47
C GLN A 244 -13.80 14.83 2.68
N TYR A 245 -12.95 15.07 1.68
CA TYR A 245 -13.03 16.23 0.80
C TYR A 245 -13.86 15.88 -0.45
N PRO A 246 -15.09 16.41 -0.60
CA PRO A 246 -15.85 16.25 -1.83
C PRO A 246 -15.34 17.22 -2.90
N LEU A 247 -15.16 16.73 -4.12
CA LEU A 247 -14.83 17.50 -5.31
C LEU A 247 -15.73 17.10 -6.48
N TYR A 248 -16.07 18.09 -7.31
CA TYR A 248 -16.87 17.94 -8.53
C TYR A 248 -16.01 18.23 -9.76
N HIS A 249 -16.07 17.36 -10.76
CA HIS A 249 -15.27 17.41 -11.97
C HIS A 249 -16.16 17.20 -13.20
N PRO A 250 -16.62 18.26 -13.88
CA PRO A 250 -17.35 18.12 -15.13
C PRO A 250 -16.37 17.70 -16.24
N VAL A 251 -16.69 16.64 -16.98
CA VAL A 251 -15.90 16.16 -18.13
C VAL A 251 -16.73 16.37 -19.41
N PRO A 252 -16.37 17.35 -20.25
CA PRO A 252 -17.10 17.60 -21.50
C PRO A 252 -16.77 16.53 -22.56
N ASN A 253 -17.77 16.19 -23.37
CA ASN A 253 -17.71 15.19 -24.43
C ASN A 253 -17.02 13.89 -23.96
N PRO A 254 -17.54 13.23 -22.90
CA PRO A 254 -16.85 12.12 -22.26
C PRO A 254 -16.77 10.91 -23.21
N ARG A 255 -15.59 10.29 -23.27
CA ARG A 255 -15.46 8.98 -23.91
C ARG A 255 -15.84 7.90 -22.89
N ARG A 256 -16.99 7.25 -23.12
CA ARG A 256 -17.52 6.24 -22.20
C ARG A 256 -16.66 4.98 -22.18
N TRP A 257 -16.60 4.35 -21.02
CA TRP A 257 -16.16 2.98 -20.90
C TRP A 257 -17.25 2.06 -21.46
N ASP A 258 -16.85 1.07 -22.23
CA ASP A 258 -17.70 0.02 -22.78
C ASP A 258 -16.92 -1.30 -22.83
N VAL A 259 -17.61 -2.43 -22.97
CA VAL A 259 -16.98 -3.76 -23.09
C VAL A 259 -16.11 -3.88 -24.35
N ASP A 260 -16.48 -3.19 -25.44
CA ASP A 260 -15.72 -3.17 -26.69
C ASP A 260 -14.69 -2.03 -26.71
N VAL A 261 -14.94 -0.96 -25.94
CA VAL A 261 -14.09 0.22 -25.85
C VAL A 261 -13.86 0.57 -24.37
N PRO A 262 -12.94 -0.12 -23.68
CA PRO A 262 -12.70 0.06 -22.25
C PRO A 262 -11.87 1.32 -21.97
N TYR A 263 -12.35 2.49 -22.40
CA TYR A 263 -11.65 3.76 -22.22
C TYR A 263 -11.59 4.14 -20.73
N LEU A 264 -10.39 4.46 -20.24
CA LEU A 264 -10.16 4.80 -18.84
C LEU A 264 -9.70 6.24 -18.71
N TYR A 265 -10.29 6.92 -17.74
CA TYR A 265 -9.75 8.15 -17.17
C TYR A 265 -8.95 7.84 -15.90
N GLN A 266 -8.08 8.76 -15.51
CA GLN A 266 -7.40 8.72 -14.21
C GLN A 266 -7.77 9.97 -13.42
N VAL A 267 -8.10 9.81 -12.14
CA VAL A 267 -8.26 10.95 -11.23
C VAL A 267 -7.08 10.97 -10.27
N MET A 268 -6.29 12.04 -10.32
CA MET A 268 -5.09 12.19 -9.52
C MET A 268 -5.33 13.18 -8.39
N HIS A 269 -5.50 12.69 -7.17
CA HIS A 269 -5.56 13.51 -5.96
C HIS A 269 -4.14 13.84 -5.45
N ARG A 270 -3.92 15.07 -5.02
CA ARG A 270 -2.68 15.53 -4.37
C ARG A 270 -3.03 16.28 -3.09
N VAL A 271 -2.31 15.95 -2.04
CA VAL A 271 -2.36 16.60 -0.73
C VAL A 271 -1.18 17.56 -0.61
N SER A 272 -1.42 18.78 -0.16
CA SER A 272 -0.39 19.79 0.14
C SER A 272 -0.79 20.67 1.31
#